data_AF-A0A511YLI6-F1
#
_entry.id   AF-A0A511YLI6-F1
#
_cell.length_a   1.000
_cell.length_b   1.000
_cell.length_c   1.000
_cell.angle_alpha   90.00
_cell.angle_beta   90.00
_cell.angle_gamma   90.00
#
_symmetry.space_group_name_H-M   'P 1'
#
loop_
_entity.id
_entity.type
_entity.pdbx_description
1 polymer ?
#
loop_
_entity_poly.entity_id
_entity_poly.type
_entity_poly.pdbx_seq_one_letter_code
_entity_poly.pdbx_strand_id
1 'polypeptide(L)'
;MRGRNIRKTTVEWISKQDDFKKVSAYINNKLAGSKLGIQPEYAAPGVVIFRSNQTTRFLENLPEDKLKTAMNSIFIQAGKQKGIILDMRSYPDWGGFYYLMYNTFGKDKSLFSRYYKLDKQHIGMYRQLTDNIEYYPPTAQPRNRVTNAKIVILVNGETLSAGEYYTILLQHIFPNAITIGSQSAGADGDDK
;
A
#
# COMPACT_ATOMS: atom_id res chain seq x y z
N MET A 1 10.07 -46.79 -4.54
CA MET A 1 9.27 -45.85 -3.73
C MET A 1 10.15 -45.30 -2.61
N ARG A 2 10.48 -44.00 -2.58
CA ARG A 2 11.27 -43.38 -1.49
C ARG A 2 10.32 -42.65 -0.54
N GLY A 3 10.20 -43.14 0.69
CA GLY A 3 9.39 -42.53 1.74
C GLY A 3 9.96 -41.18 2.17
N ARG A 4 9.11 -40.15 2.24
CA ARG A 4 9.48 -38.84 2.81
C ARG A 4 9.64 -38.99 4.32
N ASN A 5 10.86 -38.83 4.81
CA ASN A 5 11.13 -38.65 6.23
C ASN A 5 10.56 -37.31 6.68
N ILE A 6 9.53 -37.34 7.53
CA ILE A 6 8.98 -36.16 8.18
C ILE A 6 9.85 -35.87 9.40
N ARG A 7 10.61 -34.77 9.37
CA ARG A 7 11.32 -34.27 10.55
C ARG A 7 10.31 -33.57 11.47
N LYS A 8 10.17 -34.05 12.70
CA LYS A 8 9.41 -33.36 13.76
C LYS A 8 10.40 -32.62 14.66
N THR A 9 10.09 -31.36 14.94
CA THR A 9 10.79 -30.53 15.93
C THR A 9 9.80 -30.14 17.01
N THR A 10 10.22 -30.24 18.26
CA THR A 10 9.49 -29.73 19.42
C THR A 10 9.93 -28.30 19.67
N VAL A 11 8.97 -27.36 19.70
CA VAL A 11 9.21 -25.96 20.07
C VAL A 11 8.56 -25.74 21.43
N GLU A 12 9.34 -25.28 22.40
CA GLU A 12 8.87 -24.97 23.74
C GLU A 12 8.80 -23.45 23.93
N TRP A 13 7.67 -22.97 24.45
CA TRP A 13 7.45 -21.56 24.71
C TRP A 13 7.91 -21.22 26.13
N ILE A 14 8.98 -20.46 26.25
CA ILE A 14 9.66 -20.15 27.52
C ILE A 14 9.20 -18.83 28.18
N SER A 15 8.21 -18.13 27.60
CA SER A 15 7.68 -16.88 28.18
C SER A 15 6.33 -17.09 28.88
N LYS A 16 5.78 -16.04 29.51
CA LYS A 16 4.51 -16.10 30.23
C LYS A 16 3.40 -16.60 29.29
N GLN A 17 2.50 -17.43 29.82
CA GLN A 17 1.43 -18.05 29.03
C GLN A 17 0.52 -17.03 28.32
N ASP A 18 0.39 -15.80 28.86
CA ASP A 18 -0.36 -14.71 28.23
C ASP A 18 0.36 -14.08 27.04
N ASP A 19 1.70 -14.15 26.97
CA ASP A 19 2.44 -13.69 25.80
C ASP A 19 2.20 -14.62 24.61
N PHE A 20 2.11 -15.93 24.85
CA PHE A 20 1.75 -16.90 23.81
C PHE A 20 0.37 -16.59 23.21
N LYS A 21 -0.61 -16.21 24.04
CA LYS A 21 -1.93 -15.78 23.56
C LYS A 21 -1.83 -14.52 22.71
N LYS A 22 -1.06 -13.52 23.14
CA LYS A 22 -0.85 -12.27 22.39
C LYS A 22 -0.17 -12.52 21.04
N VAL A 23 0.89 -13.31 21.02
CA VAL A 23 1.61 -13.68 19.80
C VAL A 23 0.74 -14.53 18.88
N SER A 24 0.03 -15.53 19.41
CA SER A 24 -0.91 -16.33 18.64
C SER A 24 -2.04 -15.47 18.05
N ALA A 25 -2.59 -14.53 18.82
CA ALA A 25 -3.62 -13.62 18.34
C ALA A 25 -3.07 -12.70 17.23
N TYR A 26 -1.87 -12.16 17.40
CA TYR A 26 -1.19 -11.36 16.38
C TYR A 26 -0.98 -12.15 15.09
N ILE A 27 -0.42 -13.35 15.18
CA ILE A 27 -0.20 -14.25 14.03
C ILE A 27 -1.53 -14.60 13.37
N ASN A 28 -2.54 -15.00 14.14
CA ASN A 28 -3.84 -15.38 13.59
C ASN A 28 -4.56 -14.20 12.92
N ASN A 29 -4.46 -12.99 13.47
CA ASN A 29 -4.99 -11.78 12.83
C ASN A 29 -4.25 -11.47 11.52
N LYS A 30 -2.92 -11.62 11.50
CA LYS A 30 -2.12 -11.46 10.29
C LYS A 30 -2.50 -12.50 9.22
N LEU A 31 -2.73 -13.74 9.63
CA LEU A 31 -3.23 -14.83 8.77
C LEU A 31 -4.71 -14.69 8.38
N ALA A 32 -5.50 -13.88 9.07
CA ALA A 32 -6.89 -13.62 8.70
C ALA A 32 -6.97 -12.66 7.50
N GLY A 33 -5.99 -11.74 7.36
CA GLY A 33 -5.90 -10.83 6.21
C GLY A 33 -5.75 -11.54 4.86
N SER A 34 -5.01 -12.65 4.81
CA SER A 34 -4.83 -13.47 3.59
C SER A 34 -6.08 -14.27 3.19
N LYS A 35 -7.06 -14.42 4.10
CA LYS A 35 -8.36 -15.06 3.81
C LYS A 35 -9.35 -14.13 3.10
N LEU A 36 -9.05 -12.84 3.04
CA LEU A 36 -9.86 -11.89 2.30
C LEU A 36 -9.63 -12.16 0.81
N GLY A 37 -10.68 -12.58 0.09
CA GLY A 37 -10.58 -12.80 -1.35
C GLY A 37 -10.31 -11.52 -2.14
N ILE A 38 -10.46 -11.60 -3.47
CA ILE A 38 -10.18 -10.47 -4.38
C ILE A 38 -11.29 -9.42 -4.43
N GLN A 39 -12.38 -9.60 -3.68
CA GLN A 39 -13.54 -8.71 -3.76
C GLN A 39 -13.27 -7.40 -2.99
N PRO A 40 -13.72 -6.25 -3.52
CA PRO A 40 -13.69 -5.00 -2.77
C PRO A 40 -14.54 -5.11 -1.50
N GLU A 41 -14.03 -4.55 -0.42
CA GLU A 41 -14.81 -4.38 0.79
C GLU A 41 -15.58 -3.07 0.74
N TYR A 42 -16.75 -3.02 1.37
CA TYR A 42 -17.58 -1.83 1.44
C TYR A 42 -17.68 -1.34 2.88
N ALA A 43 -17.31 -0.08 3.12
CA ALA A 43 -17.48 0.59 4.41
C ALA A 43 -18.92 1.11 4.59
N ALA A 44 -19.62 1.36 3.48
CA ALA A 44 -21.02 1.75 3.42
C ALA A 44 -21.59 1.44 2.01
N PRO A 45 -22.92 1.51 1.78
CA PRO A 45 -23.49 1.30 0.46
C PRO A 45 -22.90 2.22 -0.62
N GLY A 46 -22.16 1.62 -1.56
CA GLY A 46 -21.46 2.34 -2.63
C GLY A 46 -20.19 3.07 -2.17
N VAL A 47 -19.61 2.70 -1.03
CA VAL A 47 -18.32 3.23 -0.55
C VAL A 47 -17.36 2.06 -0.36
N VAL A 48 -16.36 1.97 -1.25
CA VAL A 48 -15.33 0.93 -1.20
C VAL A 48 -14.21 1.35 -0.25
N ILE A 49 -13.63 0.39 0.46
CA ILE A 49 -12.45 0.63 1.31
C ILE A 49 -11.28 -0.28 0.91
N PHE A 50 -10.12 0.33 0.77
CA PHE A 50 -8.83 -0.35 0.65
C PHE A 50 -7.99 -0.01 1.88
N ARG A 51 -7.55 -1.04 2.62
CA ARG A 51 -6.67 -0.87 3.77
C ARG A 51 -5.25 -1.24 3.40
N SER A 52 -4.31 -0.38 3.77
CA SER A 52 -2.90 -0.49 3.43
C SER A 52 -2.26 -1.81 3.88
N ASN A 53 -2.75 -2.43 4.94
CA ASN A 53 -2.27 -3.70 5.50
C ASN A 53 -3.07 -4.94 5.04
N GLN A 54 -3.87 -4.80 3.99
CA GLN A 54 -4.67 -5.89 3.42
C GLN A 54 -4.55 -5.96 1.90
N THR A 55 -3.54 -5.31 1.30
CA THR A 55 -3.41 -5.26 -0.16
C THR A 55 -2.66 -6.47 -0.72
N THR A 56 -1.84 -7.17 0.06
CA THR A 56 -1.19 -8.44 -0.38
C THR A 56 -2.21 -9.52 -0.71
N ARG A 57 -3.43 -9.45 -0.16
CA ARG A 57 -4.51 -10.39 -0.48
C ARG A 57 -4.78 -10.49 -1.99
N PHE A 58 -4.58 -9.40 -2.73
CA PHE A 58 -4.74 -9.42 -4.18
C PHE A 58 -3.61 -10.17 -4.87
N LEU A 59 -2.36 -10.03 -4.39
CA LEU A 59 -1.22 -10.83 -4.87
C LEU A 59 -1.42 -12.31 -4.60
N GLU A 60 -1.89 -12.66 -3.40
CA GLU A 60 -2.03 -14.04 -2.96
C GLU A 60 -3.15 -14.78 -3.69
N ASN A 61 -4.19 -14.06 -4.11
CA ASN A 61 -5.41 -14.65 -4.69
C ASN A 61 -5.55 -14.40 -6.21
N LEU A 62 -4.62 -13.70 -6.85
CA LEU A 62 -4.61 -13.49 -8.31
C LEU A 62 -3.38 -14.17 -8.95
N PRO A 63 -3.55 -14.88 -10.07
CA PRO A 63 -2.42 -15.33 -10.87
C PRO A 63 -1.54 -14.15 -11.30
N GLU A 64 -0.23 -14.33 -11.26
CA GLU A 64 0.75 -13.27 -11.55
C GLU A 64 0.54 -12.64 -12.93
N ASP A 65 0.27 -13.46 -13.95
CA ASP A 65 0.01 -13.03 -15.33
C ASP A 65 -1.28 -12.20 -15.47
N LYS A 66 -2.21 -12.35 -14.52
CA LYS A 66 -3.52 -11.66 -14.51
C LYS A 66 -3.58 -10.49 -13.54
N LEU A 67 -2.63 -10.37 -12.62
CA LEU A 67 -2.62 -9.40 -11.54
C LEU A 67 -2.89 -7.97 -12.04
N LYS A 68 -2.12 -7.50 -13.02
CA LYS A 68 -2.23 -6.12 -13.53
C LYS A 68 -3.62 -5.82 -14.11
N THR A 69 -4.15 -6.74 -14.92
CA THR A 69 -5.45 -6.59 -15.59
C THR A 69 -6.61 -6.69 -14.60
N ALA A 70 -6.51 -7.60 -13.64
CA ALA A 70 -7.50 -7.77 -12.58
C ALA A 70 -7.54 -6.56 -11.64
N MET A 71 -6.38 -6.08 -11.18
CA MET A 71 -6.30 -4.87 -10.34
C MET A 71 -6.82 -3.64 -11.06
N ASN A 72 -6.45 -3.43 -12.33
CA ASN A 72 -7.00 -2.33 -13.12
C ASN A 72 -8.54 -2.42 -13.23
N SER A 73 -9.10 -3.62 -13.39
CA SER A 73 -10.55 -3.82 -13.38
C SER A 73 -11.17 -3.50 -12.01
N ILE A 74 -10.58 -3.96 -10.91
CA ILE A 74 -11.02 -3.67 -9.55
C ILE A 74 -11.04 -2.15 -9.30
N PHE A 75 -9.97 -1.46 -9.66
CA PHE A 75 -9.88 0.00 -9.53
C PHE A 75 -10.93 0.72 -10.38
N ILE A 76 -11.12 0.32 -11.64
CA ILE A 76 -12.16 0.92 -12.50
C ILE A 76 -13.55 0.73 -11.89
N GLN A 77 -13.86 -0.44 -11.33
CA GLN A 77 -15.16 -0.69 -10.71
C GLN A 77 -15.34 0.10 -9.40
N ALA A 78 -14.29 0.20 -8.58
CA ALA A 78 -14.29 1.04 -7.39
C ALA A 78 -14.47 2.53 -7.77
N GLY A 79 -13.83 2.98 -8.85
CA GLY A 79 -13.91 4.36 -9.33
C GLY A 79 -15.28 4.77 -9.88
N LYS A 80 -16.20 3.83 -10.08
CA LYS A 80 -17.62 4.07 -10.42
C LYS A 80 -18.52 4.19 -9.20
N GLN A 81 -18.02 3.86 -8.01
CA GLN A 81 -18.79 3.92 -6.76
C GLN A 81 -18.97 5.36 -6.28
N LYS A 82 -19.77 5.56 -5.23
CA LYS A 82 -19.99 6.89 -4.63
C LYS A 82 -18.73 7.42 -3.96
N GLY A 83 -17.93 6.53 -3.37
CA GLY A 83 -16.68 6.90 -2.72
C GLY A 83 -15.69 5.76 -2.60
N ILE A 84 -14.42 6.13 -2.42
CA ILE A 84 -13.31 5.24 -2.09
C ILE A 84 -12.64 5.78 -0.83
N ILE A 85 -12.45 4.90 0.15
CA ILE A 85 -11.63 5.14 1.33
C ILE A 85 -10.29 4.42 1.13
N LEU A 86 -9.20 5.19 1.22
CA LEU A 86 -7.82 4.71 1.23
C LEU A 86 -7.32 4.80 2.67
N ASP A 87 -7.37 3.68 3.39
CA ASP A 87 -7.06 3.64 4.82
C ASP A 87 -5.57 3.34 5.03
N MET A 88 -4.81 4.40 5.35
CA MET A 88 -3.36 4.41 5.53
C MET A 88 -2.95 4.41 7.01
N ARG A 89 -3.89 4.14 7.93
CA ARG A 89 -3.64 4.10 9.38
C ARG A 89 -2.81 2.89 9.84
N SER A 90 -2.59 1.91 8.96
CA SER A 90 -1.72 0.77 9.18
C SER A 90 -0.53 0.81 8.21
N TYR A 91 0.56 0.12 8.54
CA TYR A 91 1.72 0.05 7.64
C TYR A 91 1.37 -0.67 6.33
N PRO A 92 1.74 -0.13 5.16
CA PRO A 92 1.51 -0.77 3.87
C PRO A 92 2.14 -2.16 3.78
N ASP A 93 1.38 -3.15 3.32
CA ASP A 93 1.86 -4.53 3.12
C ASP A 93 2.39 -4.79 1.70
N TRP A 94 2.01 -3.97 0.72
CA TRP A 94 2.47 -4.10 -0.67
C TRP A 94 2.53 -2.76 -1.41
N GLY A 95 3.74 -2.31 -1.73
CA GLY A 95 3.98 -1.07 -2.47
C GLY A 95 3.44 -1.05 -3.91
N GLY A 96 3.45 -2.20 -4.58
CA GLY A 96 2.96 -2.31 -5.96
C GLY A 96 1.47 -1.98 -6.11
N PHE A 97 0.66 -2.10 -5.04
CA PHE A 97 -0.74 -1.71 -5.05
C PHE A 97 -0.94 -0.26 -5.50
N TYR A 98 -0.16 0.66 -4.92
CA TYR A 98 -0.26 2.10 -5.17
C TYR A 98 0.22 2.46 -6.57
N TYR A 99 1.28 1.82 -7.06
CA TYR A 99 1.75 2.02 -8.43
C TYR A 99 0.80 1.44 -9.48
N LEU A 100 0.08 0.35 -9.17
CA LEU A 100 -1.00 -0.12 -10.04
C LEU A 100 -2.18 0.85 -10.05
N MET A 101 -2.51 1.45 -8.90
CA MET A 101 -3.56 2.49 -8.82
C MET A 101 -3.15 3.74 -9.61
N TYR A 102 -1.88 4.16 -9.51
CA TYR A 102 -1.29 5.20 -10.35
C TYR A 102 -1.38 4.87 -11.85
N ASN A 103 -1.11 3.62 -12.25
CA ASN A 103 -1.27 3.22 -13.65
C ASN A 103 -2.73 3.33 -14.14
N THR A 104 -3.71 3.19 -13.26
CA THR A 104 -5.13 3.38 -13.61
C THR A 104 -5.51 4.85 -13.66
N PHE A 105 -5.24 5.61 -12.60
CA PHE A 105 -5.80 6.96 -12.38
C PHE A 105 -4.80 8.10 -12.54
N GLY A 106 -3.50 7.84 -12.40
CA GLY A 106 -2.46 8.85 -12.55
C GLY A 106 -2.50 9.48 -13.94
N LYS A 107 -2.15 10.77 -14.00
CA LYS A 107 -2.24 11.59 -15.22
C LYS A 107 -0.96 11.55 -16.05
N ASP A 108 0.17 11.78 -15.39
CA ASP A 108 1.50 11.89 -15.95
C ASP A 108 2.54 11.54 -14.88
N LYS A 109 3.82 11.53 -15.26
CA LYS A 109 4.95 11.25 -14.36
C LYS A 109 5.49 12.50 -13.66
N SER A 110 4.66 13.51 -13.41
CA SER A 110 5.09 14.67 -12.64
C SER A 110 5.44 14.27 -11.20
N LEU A 111 6.34 15.02 -10.59
CA LEU A 111 6.87 14.69 -9.28
C LEU A 111 5.84 15.01 -8.20
N PHE A 112 5.56 14.04 -7.32
CA PHE A 112 4.67 14.22 -6.17
C PHE A 112 5.41 14.58 -4.88
N SER A 113 6.73 14.37 -4.85
CA SER A 113 7.62 14.76 -3.76
C SER A 113 8.85 15.45 -4.34
N ARG A 114 9.74 15.93 -3.46
CA ARG A 114 11.05 16.47 -3.85
C ARG A 114 12.12 15.72 -3.09
N TYR A 115 12.79 14.80 -3.77
CA TYR A 115 13.95 14.13 -3.21
C TYR A 115 15.20 14.96 -3.38
N TYR A 116 16.07 14.87 -2.39
CA TYR A 116 17.37 15.53 -2.37
C TYR A 116 18.42 14.50 -2.00
N LYS A 117 19.59 14.58 -2.62
CA LYS A 117 20.76 13.82 -2.18
C LYS A 117 21.96 14.71 -1.99
N LEU A 118 22.88 14.27 -1.15
CA LEU A 118 24.14 14.96 -0.91
C LEU A 118 24.86 15.22 -2.25
N ASP A 119 25.27 16.46 -2.46
CA ASP A 119 26.15 16.81 -3.57
C ASP A 119 27.59 16.45 -3.20
N LYS A 120 28.10 15.35 -3.77
CA LYS A 120 29.46 14.87 -3.51
C LYS A 120 30.54 15.81 -4.05
N GLN A 121 30.21 16.72 -4.96
CA GLN A 121 31.14 17.71 -5.50
C GLN A 121 31.20 18.97 -4.63
N HIS A 122 30.18 19.20 -3.80
CA HIS A 122 30.07 20.39 -2.96
C HIS A 122 29.58 20.02 -1.55
N ILE A 123 30.53 19.79 -0.64
CA ILE A 123 30.24 19.38 0.74
C ILE A 123 29.30 20.40 1.41
N GLY A 124 28.26 19.88 2.08
CA GLY A 124 27.24 20.70 2.75
C GLY A 124 26.08 21.12 1.84
N MET A 125 26.13 20.80 0.54
CA MET A 125 25.02 21.07 -0.38
C MET A 125 24.23 19.80 -0.70
N TYR A 126 22.94 20.00 -0.98
CA TYR A 126 22.05 18.97 -1.51
C TYR A 126 21.63 19.34 -2.92
N ARG A 127 21.54 18.34 -3.79
CA ARG A 127 20.97 18.52 -5.12
C ARG A 127 19.64 17.78 -5.21
N GLN A 128 18.67 18.42 -5.85
CA GLN A 128 17.39 17.80 -6.11
C GLN A 128 17.56 16.62 -7.07
N LEU A 129 16.85 15.53 -6.80
CA LEU A 129 16.66 14.43 -7.73
C LEU A 129 15.45 14.74 -8.61
N THR A 130 15.68 14.83 -9.92
CA THR A 130 14.65 15.14 -10.91
C THR A 130 14.38 13.98 -11.87
N ASP A 131 15.10 12.87 -11.73
CA ASP A 131 14.87 11.68 -12.54
C ASP A 131 13.60 10.97 -12.04
N ASN A 132 12.66 10.72 -12.96
CA ASN A 132 11.40 10.07 -12.68
C ASN A 132 11.56 8.65 -12.12
N ILE A 133 12.69 7.97 -12.38
CA ILE A 133 12.98 6.65 -11.81
C ILE A 133 13.07 6.69 -10.28
N GLU A 134 13.29 7.87 -9.70
CA GLU A 134 13.32 8.06 -8.26
C GLU A 134 11.93 8.11 -7.62
N TYR A 135 10.89 8.35 -8.42
CA TYR A 135 9.52 8.57 -7.94
C TYR A 135 8.56 7.47 -8.42
N TYR A 136 8.87 6.85 -9.56
CA TYR A 136 8.01 5.86 -10.20
C TYR A 136 8.83 4.65 -10.64
N PRO A 137 8.27 3.43 -10.58
CA PRO A 137 8.92 2.29 -11.19
C PRO A 137 9.10 2.55 -12.71
N PRO A 138 10.18 2.08 -13.34
CA PRO A 138 10.40 2.26 -14.78
C PRO A 138 9.22 1.80 -15.66
N THR A 139 8.46 0.83 -15.15
CA THR A 139 7.29 0.22 -15.81
C THR A 139 5.99 1.01 -15.60
N ALA A 140 6.01 2.16 -14.91
CA ALA A 140 4.83 2.96 -14.66
C ALA A 140 4.27 3.55 -15.97
N GLN A 141 2.98 3.35 -16.19
CA GLN A 141 2.21 3.74 -17.37
C GLN A 141 0.85 4.33 -16.92
N PRO A 142 0.82 5.61 -16.51
CA PRO A 142 -0.42 6.29 -16.14
C PRO A 142 -1.39 6.34 -17.31
N ARG A 143 -2.70 6.18 -17.04
CA ARG A 143 -3.76 6.13 -18.06
C ARG A 143 -4.78 7.26 -17.95
N ASN A 144 -4.61 8.16 -16.97
CA ASN A 144 -5.45 9.34 -16.73
C ASN A 144 -6.95 9.01 -16.74
N ARG A 145 -7.36 7.88 -16.14
CA ARG A 145 -8.79 7.54 -16.09
C ARG A 145 -9.49 8.43 -15.07
N VAL A 146 -10.62 8.98 -15.47
CA VAL A 146 -11.48 9.76 -14.57
C VAL A 146 -12.22 8.81 -13.62
N THR A 147 -12.33 9.20 -12.36
CA THR A 147 -13.18 8.53 -11.35
C THR A 147 -14.32 9.46 -10.93
N ASN A 148 -15.50 8.88 -10.72
CA ASN A 148 -16.66 9.60 -10.17
C ASN A 148 -16.74 9.48 -8.64
N ALA A 149 -15.89 8.64 -8.04
CA ALA A 149 -15.88 8.40 -6.62
C ALA A 149 -15.25 9.59 -5.88
N LYS A 150 -15.86 9.98 -4.77
CA LYS A 150 -15.21 10.88 -3.81
C LYS A 150 -14.12 10.11 -3.07
N ILE A 151 -12.91 10.67 -3.00
CA ILE A 151 -11.75 9.99 -2.40
C ILE A 151 -11.50 10.55 -1.00
N VAL A 152 -11.39 9.65 -0.02
CA VAL A 152 -10.97 9.97 1.35
C VAL A 152 -9.73 9.16 1.67
N ILE A 153 -8.72 9.81 2.25
CA ILE A 153 -7.49 9.16 2.73
C ILE A 153 -7.49 9.24 4.25
N LEU A 154 -7.39 8.10 4.95
CA LEU A 154 -7.33 8.07 6.41
C LEU A 154 -5.90 7.91 6.88
N VAL A 155 -5.47 8.76 7.81
CA VAL A 155 -4.12 8.72 8.42
C VAL A 155 -4.21 8.83 9.94
N ASN A 156 -3.15 8.44 10.64
CA ASN A 156 -3.01 8.64 12.08
C ASN A 156 -1.52 8.82 12.46
N GLY A 157 -1.23 8.95 13.74
CA GLY A 157 0.16 9.04 14.25
C GLY A 157 1.00 7.77 14.03
N GLU A 158 0.39 6.67 13.57
CA GLU A 158 1.09 5.44 13.19
C GLU A 158 1.35 5.36 11.68
N THR A 159 0.81 6.28 10.88
CA THR A 159 1.19 6.45 9.48
C THR A 159 2.63 6.96 9.44
N LEU A 160 3.56 6.11 9.01
CA LEU A 160 5.00 6.38 9.02
C LEU A 160 5.69 5.84 7.77
N SER A 161 6.80 6.47 7.36
CA SER A 161 7.69 6.00 6.30
C SER A 161 6.95 5.71 4.99
N ALA A 162 6.93 4.46 4.50
CA ALA A 162 6.20 4.08 3.28
C ALA A 162 4.70 4.47 3.33
N GLY A 163 4.08 4.47 4.50
CA GLY A 163 2.71 4.94 4.68
C GLY A 163 2.55 6.43 4.37
N GLU A 164 3.51 7.26 4.75
CA GLU A 164 3.54 8.69 4.43
C GLU A 164 3.84 8.91 2.95
N TYR A 165 4.85 8.23 2.42
CA TYR A 165 5.22 8.28 1.01
C TYR A 165 4.05 7.96 0.07
N TYR A 166 3.37 6.83 0.29
CA TYR A 166 2.22 6.46 -0.54
C TYR A 166 1.01 7.37 -0.29
N THR A 167 0.85 7.95 0.89
CA THR A 167 -0.19 8.97 1.13
C THR A 167 0.02 10.19 0.24
N ILE A 168 1.25 10.68 0.11
CA ILE A 168 1.57 11.82 -0.77
C ILE A 168 1.34 11.43 -2.24
N LEU A 169 1.74 10.22 -2.66
CA LEU A 169 1.44 9.70 -4.00
C LEU A 169 -0.08 9.65 -4.25
N LEU A 170 -0.88 9.20 -3.29
CA LEU A 170 -2.34 9.14 -3.40
C LEU A 170 -2.97 10.53 -3.50
N GLN A 171 -2.49 11.50 -2.72
CA GLN A 171 -2.92 12.90 -2.83
C GLN A 171 -2.57 13.49 -4.20
N HIS A 172 -1.44 13.08 -4.78
CA HIS A 172 -1.05 13.48 -6.12
C HIS A 172 -1.91 12.84 -7.21
N ILE A 173 -2.23 11.55 -7.10
CA ILE A 173 -3.15 10.84 -8.01
C ILE A 173 -4.55 11.46 -7.95
N PHE A 174 -5.00 11.82 -6.75
CA PHE A 174 -6.33 12.34 -6.48
C PHE A 174 -6.25 13.74 -5.83
N PRO A 175 -6.04 14.81 -6.61
CA PRO A 175 -5.83 16.16 -6.06
C PRO A 175 -7.03 16.72 -5.28
N ASN A 176 -8.22 16.15 -5.48
CA ASN A 176 -9.44 16.52 -4.76
C ASN A 176 -9.75 15.57 -3.58
N ALA A 177 -8.83 14.67 -3.22
CA ALA A 177 -9.01 13.77 -2.08
C ALA A 177 -9.00 14.57 -0.77
N ILE A 178 -9.84 14.15 0.18
CA ILE A 178 -9.85 14.70 1.53
C ILE A 178 -9.05 13.78 2.43
N THR A 179 -7.98 14.29 3.04
CA THR A 179 -7.20 13.55 4.03
C THR A 179 -7.76 13.82 5.43
N ILE A 180 -8.12 12.77 6.18
CA ILE A 180 -8.77 12.86 7.49
C ILE A 180 -7.97 12.02 8.49
N GLY A 181 -7.67 12.59 9.65
CA GLY A 181 -6.91 11.88 10.67
C GLY A 181 -6.20 12.80 11.66
N SER A 182 -5.11 12.29 12.22
CA SER A 182 -4.13 13.07 12.97
C SER A 182 -2.85 13.25 12.16
N GLN A 183 -1.97 14.14 12.61
CA GLN A 183 -0.60 14.27 12.11
C GLN A 183 0.09 12.90 12.06
N SER A 184 0.79 12.62 10.96
CA SER A 184 1.61 11.42 10.76
C SER A 184 2.90 11.48 11.57
N ALA A 185 3.67 10.39 11.60
CA ALA A 185 4.88 10.29 12.42
C ALA A 185 6.02 11.23 11.99
N GLY A 186 6.03 11.69 10.73
CA GLY A 186 7.11 12.52 10.17
C GLY A 186 8.40 11.73 9.96
N ALA A 187 8.29 10.44 9.62
CA ALA A 187 9.44 9.57 9.40
C ALA A 187 9.96 9.70 7.96
N ASP A 188 11.22 9.30 7.74
CA ASP A 188 11.78 9.23 6.39
C ASP A 188 11.06 8.11 5.61
N GLY A 189 10.22 8.55 4.67
CA GLY A 189 9.45 7.69 3.78
C GLY A 189 10.26 7.39 2.55
N ASP A 190 11.18 6.44 2.68
CA ASP A 190 11.84 5.83 1.53
C ASP A 190 11.31 4.42 1.28
N ASP A 191 10.88 4.19 0.04
CA ASP A 191 10.62 2.85 -0.50
C ASP A 191 11.95 2.22 -0.99
N LYS A 192 13.07 2.98 -0.91
CA LYS A 192 14.40 2.63 -1.43
C LYS A 192 15.51 2.66 -0.36
#